data_AF-A0A0B1RTH1-F1
#
_entry.id   AF-A0A0B1RTH1-F1
#
_cell.length_a   1.000
_cell.length_b   1.000
_cell.length_c   1.000
_cell.angle_alpha   90.00
_cell.angle_beta   90.00
_cell.angle_gamma   90.00
#
_symmetry.space_group_name_H-M   'P 1'
#
loop_
_entity.id
_entity.type
_entity.pdbx_description
1 polymer ?
#
loop_
_entity_poly.entity_id
_entity_poly.type
_entity_poly.pdbx_seq_one_letter_code
_entity_poly.pdbx_strand_id
1 'polypeptide(L)'
;MKTTQANMPALKECEVISHHVGLRPGRNNVRLETEKRWIGAKEIPIVHNYGHGGSGVTLFWGCAMDAAELVKKSLQEKNLSKL
;
A
#
# COMPACT_ATOMS: atom_id res chain seq x y z
N MET A 1 -16.24 23.35 3.89
CA MET A 1 -17.40 23.18 4.81
C MET A 1 -18.75 23.52 4.19
N LYS A 2 -18.90 24.64 3.48
CA LYS A 2 -20.21 25.07 2.92
C LYS A 2 -20.93 23.98 2.10
N THR A 3 -20.23 23.27 1.21
CA THR A 3 -20.83 22.19 0.39
C THR A 3 -21.27 20.98 1.23
N THR A 4 -20.45 20.53 2.18
CA THR A 4 -20.78 19.41 3.07
C THR A 4 -21.99 19.74 3.95
N GLN A 5 -22.05 20.95 4.52
CA GLN A 5 -23.17 21.42 5.33
C GLN A 5 -24.46 21.63 4.53
N ALA A 6 -24.36 21.94 3.23
CA ALA A 6 -25.53 21.99 2.35
C ALA A 6 -26.11 20.58 2.12
N ASN A 7 -25.25 19.56 1.98
CA ASN A 7 -25.66 18.17 1.78
C ASN A 7 -26.11 17.47 3.08
N MET A 8 -25.64 17.94 4.24
CA MET A 8 -26.02 17.41 5.55
C MET A 8 -26.26 18.56 6.54
N PRO A 9 -27.48 19.13 6.59
CA PRO A 9 -27.79 20.33 7.38
C PRO A 9 -27.53 20.22 8.88
N ALA A 10 -27.60 19.01 9.44
CA ALA A 10 -27.31 18.75 10.86
C ALA A 10 -25.87 19.14 11.27
N LEU A 11 -24.94 19.26 10.31
CA LEU A 11 -23.54 19.62 10.57
C LEU A 11 -23.30 21.14 10.73
N LYS A 12 -24.33 21.98 10.64
CA LYS A 12 -24.17 23.45 10.76
C LYS A 12 -23.73 23.89 12.14
N GLU A 13 -24.22 23.22 13.18
CA GLU A 13 -23.98 23.56 14.59
C GLU A 13 -22.87 22.70 15.24
N CYS A 14 -22.18 21.86 14.46
CA CYS A 14 -21.13 21.00 14.99
C CYS A 14 -19.82 21.77 15.21
N GLU A 15 -19.17 21.50 16.33
CA GLU A 15 -17.81 21.98 16.61
C GLU A 15 -16.79 21.26 15.72
N VAL A 16 -15.83 22.02 15.20
CA VAL A 16 -14.72 21.49 14.40
C VAL A 16 -13.60 21.03 15.33
N ILE A 17 -13.37 19.72 15.40
CA ILE A 17 -12.32 19.14 16.25
C ILE A 17 -10.91 19.47 15.72
N SER A 18 -10.68 19.27 14.42
CA SER A 18 -9.35 19.41 13.82
C SER A 18 -9.41 19.46 12.29
N HIS A 19 -8.29 19.86 11.68
CA HIS A 19 -8.07 19.81 10.24
C HIS A 19 -6.89 18.89 9.92
N HIS A 20 -7.07 17.97 8.97
CA HIS A 20 -6.04 17.02 8.56
C HIS A 20 -5.83 17.05 7.05
N VAL A 21 -4.57 16.89 6.65
CA VAL A 21 -4.16 16.77 5.25
C VAL A 21 -3.26 15.55 5.13
N GLY A 22 -3.45 14.79 4.05
CA GLY A 22 -2.63 13.63 3.73
C GLY A 22 -2.46 13.47 2.23
N LEU A 23 -1.28 13.01 1.81
CA LEU A 23 -0.99 12.69 0.41
C LEU A 23 -1.33 11.23 0.15
N ARG A 24 -2.21 10.98 -0.82
CA ARG A 24 -2.54 9.61 -1.23
C ARG A 24 -1.36 9.04 -2.05
N PRO A 25 -0.85 7.84 -1.75
CA PRO A 25 0.17 7.17 -2.55
C PRO A 25 -0.44 6.61 -3.84
N GLY A 26 -0.86 7.49 -4.75
CA GLY A 26 -1.56 7.13 -5.98
C GLY A 26 -0.63 6.59 -7.08
N ARG A 27 -1.09 5.54 -7.76
CA ARG A 27 -0.55 5.00 -9.02
C ARG A 27 -1.71 4.55 -9.90
N ASN A 28 -1.46 4.39 -11.20
CA ASN A 28 -2.43 3.79 -12.12
C ASN A 28 -2.80 2.36 -11.70
N ASN A 29 -1.82 1.61 -11.20
CA ASN A 29 -1.99 0.28 -10.62
C ASN A 29 -1.15 0.14 -9.35
N VAL A 30 -1.66 -0.63 -8.37
CA VAL A 30 -0.87 -1.08 -7.22
C VAL A 30 0.36 -1.83 -7.74
N ARG A 31 1.53 -1.52 -7.19
CA ARG A 31 2.74 -2.29 -7.46
C ARG A 31 2.89 -3.34 -6.36
N LEU A 32 2.58 -4.59 -6.73
CA LEU A 32 2.65 -5.76 -5.88
C LEU A 32 3.37 -6.89 -6.64
N GLU A 33 4.69 -6.91 -6.56
CA GLU A 33 5.55 -7.78 -7.37
C GLU A 33 6.93 -7.97 -6.70
N THR A 34 7.66 -9.00 -7.13
CA THR A 34 9.06 -9.20 -6.74
C THR A 34 10.01 -8.63 -7.79
N GLU A 35 11.01 -7.86 -7.37
CA GLU A 35 12.12 -7.38 -8.19
C GLU A 35 13.45 -7.89 -7.63
N LYS A 36 14.33 -8.48 -8.45
CA LYS A 36 15.69 -8.87 -8.05
C LYS A 36 16.65 -7.70 -8.29
N ARG A 37 17.37 -7.28 -7.25
CA ARG A 37 18.33 -6.17 -7.32
C ARG A 37 19.68 -6.57 -6.73
N TRP A 38 20.74 -6.17 -7.41
CA TRP A 38 22.09 -6.29 -6.89
C TRP A 38 22.37 -5.17 -5.90
N ILE A 39 22.75 -5.54 -4.67
CA ILE A 39 23.22 -4.64 -3.63
C ILE A 39 24.62 -5.11 -3.23
N GLY A 40 25.63 -4.40 -3.71
CA GLY A 40 27.02 -4.86 -3.66
C GLY A 40 27.19 -6.17 -4.45
N ALA A 41 27.80 -7.18 -3.81
CA ALA A 41 28.03 -8.49 -4.41
C ALA A 41 26.87 -9.50 -4.20
N LYS A 42 25.69 -9.04 -3.75
CA LYS A 42 24.56 -9.92 -3.44
C LYS A 42 23.32 -9.53 -4.24
N GLU A 43 22.66 -10.52 -4.83
CA GLU A 43 21.33 -10.36 -5.38
C GLU A 43 20.26 -10.51 -4.27
N ILE A 44 19.40 -9.51 -4.17
CA ILE A 44 18.37 -9.38 -3.13
C ILE A 44 16.99 -9.26 -3.79
N PRO A 45 16.05 -10.15 -3.46
CA PRO A 45 14.66 -9.98 -3.86
C PRO A 45 14.00 -8.88 -3.03
N ILE A 46 13.31 -7.97 -3.70
CA ILE A 46 12.52 -6.89 -3.11
C ILE A 46 11.06 -7.14 -3.47
N VAL A 47 10.20 -7.33 -2.47
CA VAL A 47 8.76 -7.39 -2.68
C VAL A 47 8.19 -5.99 -2.51
N HIS A 48 7.68 -5.44 -3.59
CA HIS A 48 6.99 -4.15 -3.59
C HIS A 48 5.54 -4.36 -3.16
N ASN A 49 5.00 -3.43 -2.36
CA ASN A 49 3.59 -3.41 -1.98
C ASN A 49 3.16 -1.95 -1.72
N TYR A 50 2.95 -1.18 -2.79
CA TYR A 50 2.60 0.25 -2.69
C TYR A 50 1.74 0.74 -3.86
N GLY A 51 1.22 1.97 -3.79
CA GLY A 51 0.42 2.55 -4.87
C GLY A 51 -1.09 2.44 -4.69
N HIS A 52 -1.56 2.22 -3.46
CA HIS A 52 -2.97 1.97 -3.15
C HIS A 52 -3.89 3.20 -3.24
N GLY A 53 -3.35 4.39 -3.52
CA GLY A 53 -4.14 5.62 -3.61
C GLY A 53 -4.96 5.89 -2.34
N GLY A 54 -6.26 6.14 -2.51
CA GLY A 54 -7.19 6.33 -1.40
C GLY A 54 -7.77 5.04 -0.81
N SER A 55 -7.46 3.88 -1.40
CA SER A 55 -8.10 2.60 -1.10
C SER A 55 -7.23 1.67 -0.26
N GLY A 56 -6.16 2.19 0.36
CA GLY A 56 -5.23 1.39 1.16
C GLY A 56 -5.92 0.55 2.24
N VAL A 57 -6.83 1.15 3.02
CA VAL A 57 -7.59 0.44 4.07
C VAL A 57 -8.59 -0.56 3.50
N THR A 58 -9.10 -0.37 2.29
CA THR A 58 -9.99 -1.34 1.64
C THR A 58 -9.20 -2.56 1.16
N LEU A 59 -7.98 -2.38 0.68
CA LEU A 59 -7.20 -3.41 -0.03
C LEU A 59 -6.15 -4.11 0.84
N PHE A 60 -5.77 -3.56 1.99
CA PHE A 60 -4.54 -3.96 2.70
C PHE A 60 -4.44 -5.45 3.00
N TRP A 61 -5.55 -6.12 3.36
CA TRP A 61 -5.52 -7.51 3.78
C TRP A 61 -5.13 -8.43 2.61
N GLY A 62 -5.80 -8.29 1.47
CA GLY A 62 -5.48 -9.06 0.26
C GLY A 62 -4.06 -8.77 -0.22
N CYS A 63 -3.67 -7.49 -0.28
CA CYS A 63 -2.32 -7.11 -0.69
C CYS A 63 -1.23 -7.64 0.26
N ALA A 64 -1.51 -7.72 1.57
CA ALA A 64 -0.60 -8.31 2.54
C ALA A 64 -0.44 -9.82 2.36
N MET A 65 -1.53 -10.54 2.09
CA MET A 65 -1.49 -11.98 1.80
C MET A 65 -0.67 -12.27 0.53
N ASP A 66 -0.91 -11.53 -0.55
CA ASP A 66 -0.17 -11.68 -1.81
C ASP A 66 1.31 -11.34 -1.63
N ALA A 67 1.63 -10.27 -0.90
CA ALA A 67 3.01 -9.91 -0.57
C ALA A 67 3.71 -11.03 0.23
N ALA A 68 3.03 -11.62 1.23
CA ALA A 68 3.58 -12.72 2.01
C ALA A 68 3.88 -13.95 1.15
N GLU A 69 3.02 -14.27 0.19
CA GLU A 69 3.24 -15.36 -0.76
C GLU A 69 4.42 -15.08 -1.69
N LEU A 70 4.59 -13.84 -2.17
CA LEU A 70 5.77 -13.44 -2.95
C LEU A 70 7.07 -13.55 -2.16
N VAL A 71 7.06 -13.19 -0.87
CA VAL A 71 8.21 -13.37 0.03
C VAL A 71 8.54 -14.85 0.17
N LYS A 72 7.54 -15.69 0.44
CA LYS A 72 7.70 -17.14 0.58
C LYS A 72 8.32 -17.77 -0.67
N LYS A 73 7.82 -17.44 -1.87
CA LYS A 73 8.37 -17.90 -3.15
C LYS A 73 9.83 -17.48 -3.31
N SER A 74 10.15 -16.22 -3.00
CA SER A 74 11.52 -15.69 -3.08
C SER A 74 12.50 -16.40 -2.15
N LEU A 75 12.04 -16.84 -0.98
CA LEU A 75 12.85 -17.64 -0.04
C LEU A 75 13.08 -19.08 -0.54
N GLN A 76 12.06 -19.69 -1.16
CA GLN A 76 12.16 -21.04 -1.74
C GLN A 76 13.13 -21.09 -2.92
N GLU A 77 13.07 -20.13 -3.84
CA GLU A 77 14.00 -20.02 -4.98
C GLU A 77 15.47 -19.94 -4.52
N LYS A 78 15.76 -19.19 -3.45
CA LYS A 78 17.11 -19.07 -2.90
C LYS A 78 17.66 -20.37 -2.31
N ASN A 79 16.79 -21.28 -1.89
CA ASN A 79 17.21 -22.58 -1.36
C ASN A 79 17.52 -23.56 -2.50
N LEU A 80 16.76 -23.50 -3.60
CA LEU A 80 17.01 -24.28 -4.81
C LEU A 80 18.32 -23.87 -5.50
N SER A 81 18.65 -22.58 -5.55
CA SER A 81 19.90 -22.10 -6.16
C SER A 81 21.17 -22.42 -5.36
N LYS A 82 21.05 -23.10 -4.21
CA LYS A 82 22.18 -23.53 -3.36
C LYS A 82 22.46 -25.04 -3.47
N LEU A 83 21.61 -25.79 -4.17
CA LEU A 83 21.80 -27.20 -4.53
C LEU A 83 22.52 -27.27 -5.89
#